data_AF-A0A7Y3JH54-F1
#
_entry.id   AF-A0A7Y3JH54-F1
#
_cell.length_a   1.000
_cell.length_b   1.000
_cell.length_c   1.000
_cell.angle_alpha   90.00
_cell.angle_beta   90.00
_cell.angle_gamma   90.00
#
_symmetry.space_group_name_H-M   'P 1'
#
loop_
_entity.id
_entity.type
_entity.pdbx_description
1 polymer ?
#
loop_
_entity_poly.entity_id
_entity_poly.type
_entity_poly.pdbx_seq_one_letter_code
_entity_poly.pdbx_strand_id
1 'polypeptide(L)'
;MTLDEPACFGGGSHPGTTLAFFPDSQEGFALSSLHEDKKIFLLELLRTHPQSGQRDMAEALGLSLGMTNLLLKELTAKGWMLMRKLNLRKVQYILTPEGLKELSKRSYRYLKKSIRYVADCRVQLETLIAGARERGASGLYLVGRSDLDFVLESLCHHQGFAFLAAAEKPQENDEKAWFVVYGEDRPETPNVLEYMHPSLASKTKIQQ
;
A
#
# COMPACT_ATOMS: atom_id res chain seq x y z
N MET A 1 -47.63 20.33 53.51
CA MET A 1 -48.61 19.92 52.48
C MET A 1 -47.84 19.26 51.37
N THR A 2 -47.81 17.95 51.41
CA THR A 2 -47.19 17.02 50.47
C THR A 2 -48.12 16.77 49.28
N LEU A 3 -47.56 16.82 48.08
CA LEU A 3 -48.05 16.19 46.85
C LEU A 3 -46.80 15.57 46.20
N ASP A 4 -46.77 14.44 45.53
CA ASP A 4 -47.56 13.20 45.46
C ASP A 4 -46.64 12.27 44.62
N GLU A 5 -46.55 10.98 44.97
CA GLU A 5 -46.18 9.81 44.12
C GLU A 5 -45.55 8.67 44.96
N PRO A 6 -46.06 7.44 44.81
CA PRO A 6 -45.18 6.38 44.32
C PRO A 6 -45.88 5.34 43.42
N ALA A 7 -45.16 4.80 42.44
CA ALA A 7 -45.22 3.37 42.08
C ALA A 7 -44.02 2.94 41.22
N CYS A 8 -43.20 2.04 41.77
CA CYS A 8 -42.20 1.26 41.08
C CYS A 8 -42.85 0.29 40.07
N PHE A 9 -42.19 0.01 38.93
CA PHE A 9 -41.64 -1.32 38.60
C PHE A 9 -41.01 -1.34 37.18
N GLY A 10 -39.78 -1.87 37.10
CA GLY A 10 -39.45 -2.92 36.12
C GLY A 10 -38.92 -2.54 34.74
N GLY A 11 -37.59 -2.40 34.64
CA GLY A 11 -36.73 -3.09 33.67
C GLY A 11 -37.15 -3.21 32.20
N GLY A 12 -36.65 -2.30 31.36
CA GLY A 12 -36.55 -2.48 29.91
C GLY A 12 -35.08 -2.70 29.49
N SER A 13 -34.78 -3.87 28.95
CA SER A 13 -33.53 -4.20 28.25
C SER A 13 -33.73 -4.02 26.75
N HIS A 14 -32.98 -3.12 26.11
CA HIS A 14 -32.21 -3.34 24.86
C HIS A 14 -31.61 -2.02 24.28
N PRO A 15 -30.58 -2.11 23.41
CA PRO A 15 -29.34 -1.36 23.58
C PRO A 15 -29.05 -0.37 22.44
N GLY A 16 -27.97 0.40 22.60
CA GLY A 16 -27.21 0.93 21.47
C GLY A 16 -27.19 2.45 21.33
N THR A 17 -26.89 3.18 22.40
CA THR A 17 -26.52 4.60 22.26
C THR A 17 -25.10 4.72 21.74
N THR A 18 -25.03 5.35 20.58
CA THR A 18 -23.85 5.70 19.78
C THR A 18 -22.78 6.43 20.61
N LEU A 19 -21.60 5.82 20.73
CA LEU A 19 -20.36 6.54 21.01
C LEU A 19 -19.88 7.16 19.69
N ALA A 20 -20.06 8.48 19.58
CA ALA A 20 -19.40 9.28 18.55
C ALA A 20 -17.90 9.32 18.87
N PHE A 21 -17.13 8.51 18.15
CA PHE A 21 -15.67 8.59 18.14
C PHE A 21 -15.27 9.79 17.28
N PHE A 22 -14.91 10.90 17.94
CA PHE A 22 -14.21 12.03 17.32
C PHE A 22 -12.71 11.82 17.57
N PRO A 23 -11.90 11.48 16.54
CA PRO A 23 -10.46 11.35 16.71
C PRO A 23 -9.81 12.73 16.84
N ASP A 24 -8.82 12.80 17.72
CA ASP A 24 -8.06 14.00 18.07
C ASP A 24 -7.35 14.62 16.86
N SER A 25 -7.31 15.96 16.86
CA SER A 25 -6.98 16.82 15.71
C SER A 25 -5.55 16.71 15.16
N GLN A 26 -4.66 15.94 15.81
CA GLN A 26 -3.26 15.78 15.38
C GLN A 26 -2.98 14.45 14.65
N GLU A 27 -3.78 13.39 14.82
CA GLU A 27 -3.63 12.14 14.05
C GLU A 27 -4.26 12.23 12.64
N GLY A 28 -5.20 13.17 12.46
CA GLY A 28 -5.89 13.39 11.18
C GLY A 28 -4.97 13.83 10.03
N PHE A 29 -3.81 14.42 10.33
CA PHE A 29 -2.87 14.90 9.30
C PHE A 29 -2.01 13.77 8.72
N ALA A 30 -1.53 12.82 9.53
CA ALA A 30 -0.76 11.67 9.04
C ALA A 30 -1.63 10.67 8.27
N LEU A 31 -2.85 10.40 8.78
CA LEU A 31 -3.86 9.58 8.11
C LEU A 31 -4.28 10.20 6.76
N SER A 32 -4.35 11.54 6.66
CA SER A 32 -4.77 12.19 5.41
C SER A 32 -3.92 11.81 4.20
N SER A 33 -2.60 11.59 4.39
CA SER A 33 -1.66 11.35 3.29
C SER A 33 -1.75 9.94 2.68
N LEU A 34 -1.95 8.91 3.51
CA LEU A 34 -2.07 7.51 3.07
C LEU A 34 -3.36 7.28 2.27
N HIS A 35 -4.38 8.11 2.50
CA HIS A 35 -5.66 7.97 1.83
C HIS A 35 -5.83 8.87 0.61
N GLU A 36 -4.88 9.73 0.26
CA GLU A 36 -4.97 10.52 -0.98
C GLU A 36 -4.94 9.62 -2.22
N ASP A 37 -4.12 8.57 -2.22
CA ASP A 37 -4.07 7.60 -3.32
C ASP A 37 -5.37 6.81 -3.40
N LYS A 38 -5.89 6.36 -2.24
CA LYS A 38 -7.20 5.68 -2.16
C LYS A 38 -8.36 6.55 -2.63
N LYS A 39 -8.31 7.88 -2.42
CA LYS A 39 -9.30 8.83 -2.96
C LYS A 39 -9.25 8.89 -4.49
N ILE A 40 -8.06 8.89 -5.09
CA ILE A 40 -7.89 8.83 -6.56
C ILE A 40 -8.51 7.53 -7.08
N PHE A 41 -8.17 6.39 -6.49
CA PHE A 41 -8.72 5.09 -6.88
C PHE A 41 -10.23 5.02 -6.71
N LEU A 42 -10.79 5.63 -5.66
CA LEU A 42 -12.24 5.67 -5.47
C LEU A 42 -12.95 6.47 -6.58
N LEU A 43 -12.44 7.65 -6.92
CA LEU A 43 -13.00 8.47 -8.02
C LEU A 43 -12.88 7.73 -9.37
N GLU A 44 -11.76 7.03 -9.60
CA GLU A 44 -11.54 6.24 -10.81
C GLU A 44 -12.45 5.00 -10.87
N LEU A 45 -12.64 4.33 -9.74
CA LEU A 45 -13.59 3.22 -9.63
C LEU A 45 -15.01 3.68 -9.93
N LEU A 46 -15.42 4.84 -9.42
CA LEU A 46 -16.75 5.37 -9.73
C LEU A 46 -16.89 5.81 -11.20
N ARG A 47 -15.81 6.31 -11.81
CA ARG A 47 -15.76 6.66 -13.24
C ARG A 47 -15.98 5.44 -14.13
N THR A 48 -15.35 4.31 -13.77
CA THR A 48 -15.38 3.06 -14.54
C THR A 48 -16.60 2.20 -14.21
N HIS A 49 -17.04 2.21 -12.96
CA HIS A 49 -18.15 1.42 -12.42
C HIS A 49 -19.14 2.32 -11.66
N PRO A 50 -19.98 3.10 -12.37
CA PRO A 50 -20.87 4.10 -11.76
C PRO A 50 -22.01 3.52 -10.90
N GLN A 51 -22.16 2.19 -10.87
CA GLN A 51 -23.16 1.49 -10.05
C GLN A 51 -22.58 0.97 -8.73
N SER A 52 -21.27 1.11 -8.50
CA SER A 52 -20.61 0.61 -7.30
C SER A 52 -21.17 1.27 -6.04
N GLY A 53 -21.58 0.43 -5.10
CA GLY A 53 -21.99 0.83 -3.76
C GLY A 53 -20.81 0.94 -2.80
N GLN A 54 -21.08 1.30 -1.55
CA GLN A 54 -20.04 1.43 -0.52
C GLN A 54 -19.26 0.13 -0.29
N ARG A 55 -19.94 -1.02 -0.30
CA ARG A 55 -19.33 -2.34 -0.06
C ARG A 55 -18.43 -2.75 -1.22
N ASP A 56 -18.91 -2.60 -2.45
CA ASP A 56 -18.12 -2.89 -3.65
C ASP A 56 -16.84 -2.03 -3.69
N MET A 57 -16.95 -0.75 -3.33
CA MET A 57 -15.80 0.14 -3.25
C MET A 57 -14.83 -0.25 -2.12
N ALA A 58 -15.35 -0.68 -0.97
CA ALA A 58 -14.53 -1.13 0.16
C ALA A 58 -13.71 -2.37 -0.20
N GLU A 59 -14.37 -3.36 -0.82
CA GLU A 59 -13.74 -4.59 -1.29
C GLU A 59 -12.66 -4.31 -2.34
N ALA A 60 -12.99 -3.54 -3.37
CA ALA A 60 -12.05 -3.20 -4.44
C ALA A 60 -10.81 -2.42 -3.93
N LEU A 61 -10.95 -1.64 -2.86
CA LEU A 61 -9.86 -0.82 -2.31
C LEU A 61 -9.11 -1.50 -1.15
N GLY A 62 -9.57 -2.66 -0.69
CA GLY A 62 -9.06 -3.32 0.52
C GLY A 62 -9.25 -2.48 1.79
N LEU A 63 -10.34 -1.71 1.86
CA LEU A 63 -10.65 -0.82 2.98
C LEU A 63 -11.80 -1.38 3.81
N SER A 64 -11.84 -1.00 5.09
CA SER A 64 -13.05 -1.23 5.89
C SER A 64 -14.22 -0.40 5.36
N LEU A 65 -15.45 -0.86 5.63
CA LEU A 65 -16.65 -0.12 5.23
C LEU A 65 -16.71 1.26 5.90
N GLY A 66 -16.29 1.34 7.17
CA GLY A 66 -16.20 2.61 7.92
C GLY A 66 -15.24 3.59 7.27
N MET A 67 -14.06 3.11 6.85
CA MET A 67 -13.08 3.96 6.20
C MET A 67 -13.53 4.41 4.81
N THR A 68 -14.13 3.51 4.05
CA THR A 68 -14.72 3.83 2.75
C THR A 68 -15.80 4.90 2.88
N ASN A 69 -16.68 4.79 3.87
CA ASN A 69 -17.71 5.79 4.15
C ASN A 69 -17.12 7.16 4.53
N LEU A 70 -16.03 7.18 5.31
CA LEU A 70 -15.31 8.41 5.65
C LEU A 70 -14.79 9.09 4.38
N LEU A 71 -14.09 8.36 3.50
CA LEU A 71 -13.58 8.90 2.25
C LEU A 71 -14.70 9.39 1.32
N LEU A 72 -15.79 8.64 1.22
CA LEU A 72 -16.95 9.02 0.42
C LEU A 72 -17.58 10.33 0.92
N LYS A 73 -17.69 10.51 2.23
CA LYS A 73 -18.18 11.76 2.83
C LYS A 73 -17.25 12.91 2.56
N GLU A 74 -15.93 12.73 2.70
CA GLU A 74 -14.95 13.76 2.38
C GLU A 74 -15.03 14.20 0.91
N LEU A 75 -15.08 13.24 -0.02
CA LEU A 75 -15.15 13.51 -1.45
C LEU A 75 -16.47 14.19 -1.85
N THR A 76 -17.56 13.84 -1.16
CA THR A 76 -18.86 14.52 -1.31
C THR A 76 -18.80 15.95 -0.76
N ALA A 77 -18.19 16.16 0.41
CA ALA A 77 -18.03 17.47 1.03
C ALA A 77 -17.15 18.41 0.18
N LYS A 78 -16.17 17.87 -0.54
CA LYS A 78 -15.34 18.61 -1.51
C LYS A 78 -16.05 18.89 -2.85
N GLY A 79 -17.26 18.37 -3.06
CA GLY A 79 -18.03 18.54 -4.30
C GLY A 79 -17.55 17.68 -5.47
N TRP A 80 -16.65 16.71 -5.23
CA TRP A 80 -16.11 15.84 -6.28
C TRP A 80 -17.04 14.68 -6.61
N MET A 81 -17.98 14.38 -5.71
CA MET A 81 -19.05 13.42 -5.95
C MET A 81 -20.36 13.92 -5.36
N LEU A 82 -21.46 13.41 -5.91
CA LEU A 82 -22.79 13.56 -5.34
C LEU A 82 -23.27 12.22 -4.82
N MET A 83 -23.93 12.26 -3.67
CA MET A 83 -24.60 11.11 -3.08
C MET A 83 -26.10 11.24 -3.34
N ARG A 84 -26.67 10.27 -4.06
CA ARG A 84 -28.10 10.18 -4.35
C ARG A 84 -28.70 8.95 -3.70
N LYS A 85 -29.66 9.15 -2.79
CA LYS A 85 -30.46 8.03 -2.27
C LYS A 85 -31.43 7.59 -3.35
N LEU A 86 -31.35 6.32 -3.75
CA LEU A 86 -32.31 5.71 -4.67
C LEU A 86 -33.50 5.16 -3.90
N ASN A 87 -33.28 4.50 -2.76
CA ASN A 87 -34.28 3.94 -1.85
C ASN A 87 -33.71 3.91 -0.41
N LEU A 88 -34.50 3.49 0.60
CA LEU A 88 -34.04 3.36 2.00
C LEU A 88 -32.76 2.49 2.16
N ARG A 89 -32.55 1.53 1.25
CA ARG A 89 -31.44 0.58 1.29
C ARG A 89 -30.36 0.82 0.24
N LYS A 90 -30.57 1.73 -0.73
CA LYS A 90 -29.69 1.90 -1.88
C LYS A 90 -29.27 3.35 -2.06
N VAL A 91 -27.97 3.56 -2.07
CA VAL A 91 -27.31 4.84 -2.32
C VAL A 91 -26.47 4.71 -3.58
N GLN A 92 -26.55 5.71 -4.44
CA GLN A 92 -25.74 5.85 -5.65
C GLN A 92 -24.79 7.03 -5.48
N TYR A 93 -23.55 6.85 -5.93
CA TYR A 93 -22.58 7.92 -6.02
C TYR A 93 -22.45 8.33 -7.48
N ILE A 94 -22.30 9.63 -7.73
CA ILE A 94 -22.19 10.19 -9.07
C ILE A 94 -20.97 11.11 -9.09
N LEU A 95 -20.04 10.87 -10.01
CA LEU A 95 -18.88 11.72 -10.21
C LEU A 95 -19.31 13.06 -10.82
N THR A 96 -18.86 14.18 -10.25
CA THR A 96 -19.15 15.52 -10.78
C THR A 96 -18.11 15.93 -11.83
N PRO A 97 -18.40 16.96 -12.67
CA PRO A 97 -17.38 17.56 -13.54
C PRO A 97 -16.16 18.07 -12.75
N GLU A 98 -16.37 18.66 -11.58
CA GLU A 98 -15.33 19.07 -10.62
C GLU A 98 -14.48 17.86 -10.19
N GLY A 99 -15.13 16.75 -9.85
CA GLY A 99 -14.48 15.52 -9.45
C GLY A 99 -13.66 14.87 -10.57
N LEU A 100 -14.15 14.92 -11.81
CA LEU A 100 -13.41 14.42 -12.98
C LEU A 100 -12.14 15.27 -13.24
N LYS A 101 -12.24 16.59 -13.09
CA LYS A 101 -11.09 17.50 -13.18
C LYS A 101 -10.06 17.20 -12.10
N GLU A 102 -10.49 17.05 -10.85
CA GLU A 102 -9.57 16.74 -9.75
C GLU A 102 -9.00 15.32 -9.84
N LEU A 103 -9.77 14.32 -10.29
CA LEU A 103 -9.26 12.99 -10.62
C LEU A 103 -8.12 13.10 -11.63
N SER A 104 -8.33 13.78 -12.76
CA SER A 104 -7.31 13.94 -13.81
C SER A 104 -6.05 14.62 -13.27
N LYS A 105 -6.21 15.73 -12.54
CA LYS A 105 -5.12 16.50 -11.94
C LYS A 105 -4.31 15.68 -10.93
N ARG A 106 -5.00 14.91 -10.08
CA ARG A 106 -4.38 14.11 -9.03
C ARG A 106 -3.71 12.86 -9.60
N SER A 107 -4.33 12.17 -10.55
CA SER A 107 -3.73 11.05 -11.29
C SER A 107 -2.43 11.48 -11.97
N TYR A 108 -2.40 12.65 -12.62
CA TYR A 108 -1.16 13.18 -13.20
C TYR A 108 -0.07 13.41 -12.16
N ARG A 109 -0.40 14.01 -11.00
CA ARG A 109 0.56 14.23 -9.92
C ARG A 109 1.06 12.91 -9.33
N TYR A 110 0.17 11.96 -9.13
CA TYR A 110 0.50 10.63 -8.64
C TYR A 110 1.50 9.96 -9.60
N LEU A 111 1.19 9.90 -10.90
CA LEU A 111 2.08 9.34 -11.90
C LEU A 111 3.45 10.04 -11.92
N LYS A 112 3.46 11.38 -11.87
CA LYS A 112 4.70 12.17 -11.81
C LYS A 112 5.53 11.84 -10.56
N LYS A 113 4.88 11.62 -9.42
CA LYS A 113 5.54 11.19 -8.17
C LYS A 113 6.08 9.77 -8.30
N SER A 114 5.31 8.84 -8.86
CA SER A 114 5.73 7.45 -9.07
C SER A 114 6.93 7.33 -10.01
N ILE A 115 6.94 8.10 -11.11
CA ILE A 115 8.09 8.13 -12.04
C ILE A 115 9.36 8.62 -11.33
N ARG A 116 9.24 9.69 -10.51
CA ARG A 116 10.37 10.18 -9.71
C ARG A 116 10.85 9.15 -8.70
N TYR A 117 9.92 8.49 -8.01
CA TYR A 117 10.24 7.43 -7.07
C TYR A 117 11.04 6.31 -7.74
N VAL A 118 10.63 5.85 -8.92
CA VAL A 118 11.38 4.84 -9.68
C VAL A 118 12.77 5.34 -10.08
N ALA A 119 12.90 6.60 -10.49
CA ALA A 119 14.20 7.19 -10.79
C ALA A 119 15.11 7.28 -9.55
N ASP A 120 14.56 7.63 -8.39
CA ASP A 120 15.29 7.69 -7.12
C ASP A 120 15.71 6.28 -6.67
N CYS A 121 14.81 5.29 -6.79
CA CYS A 121 15.13 3.88 -6.56
C CYS A 121 16.29 3.41 -7.45
N ARG A 122 16.29 3.78 -8.74
CA ARG A 122 17.39 3.45 -9.66
C ARG A 122 18.74 3.94 -9.12
N VAL A 123 18.83 5.19 -8.66
CA VAL A 123 20.06 5.76 -8.08
C VAL A 123 20.50 5.00 -6.83
N GLN A 124 19.55 4.62 -5.97
CA GLN A 124 19.83 3.82 -4.77
C GLN A 124 20.35 2.43 -5.13
N LEU A 125 19.75 1.77 -6.13
CA LEU A 125 20.18 0.47 -6.62
C LEU A 125 21.58 0.53 -7.24
N GLU A 126 21.90 1.58 -8.01
CA GLU A 126 23.25 1.79 -8.54
C GLU A 126 24.29 1.90 -7.43
N THR A 127 23.96 2.66 -6.37
CA THR A 127 24.84 2.81 -5.20
C THR A 127 25.03 1.48 -4.47
N LEU A 128 23.96 0.68 -4.36
CA LEU A 128 23.99 -0.64 -3.74
C LEU A 128 24.88 -1.61 -4.53
N ILE A 129 24.77 -1.63 -5.86
CA ILE A 129 25.61 -2.46 -6.74
C ILE A 129 27.08 -2.03 -6.66
N ALA A 130 27.36 -0.73 -6.69
CA ALA A 130 28.72 -0.21 -6.56
C ALA A 130 29.37 -0.65 -5.24
N GLY A 131 28.66 -0.48 -4.11
CA GLY A 131 29.15 -0.93 -2.81
C GLY A 131 29.29 -2.46 -2.71
N ALA A 132 28.44 -3.23 -3.40
CA ALA A 132 28.59 -4.69 -3.47
C ALA A 132 29.88 -5.08 -4.21
N ARG A 133 30.20 -4.39 -5.31
CA ARG A 133 31.43 -4.60 -6.08
C ARG A 133 32.69 -4.27 -5.28
N GLU A 134 32.67 -3.18 -4.50
CA GLU A 134 33.76 -2.82 -3.60
C GLU A 134 34.02 -3.89 -2.53
N ARG A 135 32.98 -4.61 -2.11
CA ARG A 135 33.07 -5.76 -1.19
C ARG A 135 33.44 -7.07 -1.89
N GLY A 136 33.81 -7.03 -3.18
CA GLY A 136 34.27 -8.18 -3.95
C GLY A 136 33.14 -9.03 -4.56
N ALA A 137 31.89 -8.57 -4.52
CA ALA A 137 30.81 -9.24 -5.24
C ALA A 137 30.98 -9.08 -6.76
N SER A 138 30.67 -10.13 -7.51
CA SER A 138 30.69 -10.15 -8.98
C SER A 138 29.30 -10.34 -9.59
N GLY A 139 28.28 -10.52 -8.75
CA GLY A 139 26.89 -10.57 -9.18
C GLY A 139 25.88 -10.25 -8.06
N LEU A 140 24.64 -10.00 -8.46
CA LEU A 140 23.49 -9.75 -7.60
C LEU A 140 22.51 -10.92 -7.71
N TYR A 141 22.12 -11.48 -6.57
CA TYR A 141 21.12 -12.54 -6.49
C TYR A 141 19.85 -11.98 -5.82
N LEU A 142 18.77 -11.85 -6.59
CA LEU A 142 17.47 -11.43 -6.07
C LEU A 142 16.71 -12.65 -5.57
N VAL A 143 16.27 -12.63 -4.31
CA VAL A 143 15.47 -13.68 -3.67
C VAL A 143 14.03 -13.20 -3.49
N GLY A 144 13.06 -14.00 -3.96
CA GLY A 144 11.65 -13.62 -4.02
C GLY A 144 11.30 -12.81 -5.28
N ARG A 145 10.03 -12.44 -5.38
CA ARG A 145 9.53 -11.57 -6.46
C ARG A 145 9.78 -10.13 -6.11
N SER A 146 10.17 -9.35 -7.12
CA SER A 146 10.20 -7.91 -7.00
C SER A 146 9.60 -7.25 -8.22
N ASP A 147 8.78 -6.23 -8.00
CA ASP A 147 8.27 -5.36 -9.06
C ASP A 147 9.41 -4.53 -9.69
N LEU A 148 10.62 -4.54 -9.11
CA LEU A 148 11.81 -3.84 -9.60
C LEU A 148 12.86 -4.79 -10.19
N ASP A 149 12.53 -6.08 -10.40
CA ASP A 149 13.43 -7.07 -10.97
C ASP A 149 14.01 -6.64 -12.33
N PHE A 150 13.18 -6.09 -13.22
CA PHE A 150 13.57 -5.58 -14.52
C PHE A 150 14.56 -4.40 -14.42
N VAL A 151 14.43 -3.56 -13.39
CA VAL A 151 15.36 -2.44 -13.15
C VAL A 151 16.70 -2.99 -12.68
N LEU A 152 16.68 -3.94 -11.74
CA LEU A 152 17.87 -4.60 -11.23
C LEU A 152 18.64 -5.31 -12.34
N GLU A 153 17.94 -6.10 -13.16
CA GLU A 153 18.52 -6.82 -14.30
C GLU A 153 19.17 -5.85 -15.28
N SER A 154 18.46 -4.80 -15.68
CA SER A 154 18.97 -3.77 -16.59
C SER A 154 20.22 -3.08 -16.02
N LEU A 155 20.21 -2.67 -14.75
CA LEU A 155 21.35 -2.01 -14.11
C LEU A 155 22.56 -2.93 -14.03
N CYS A 156 22.37 -4.19 -13.65
CA CYS A 156 23.44 -5.17 -13.57
C CYS A 156 24.06 -5.39 -14.96
N HIS A 157 23.24 -5.58 -15.98
CA HIS A 157 23.71 -5.77 -17.36
C HIS A 157 24.54 -4.57 -17.85
N HIS A 158 24.06 -3.34 -17.63
CA HIS A 158 24.77 -2.13 -18.04
C HIS A 158 26.10 -1.91 -17.32
N GLN A 159 26.25 -2.40 -16.09
CA GLN A 159 27.47 -2.24 -15.29
C GLN A 159 28.42 -3.44 -15.37
N GLY A 160 28.10 -4.45 -16.18
CA GLY A 160 28.85 -5.70 -16.29
C GLY A 160 28.81 -6.54 -15.01
N PHE A 161 27.73 -6.42 -14.24
CA PHE A 161 27.47 -7.17 -13.01
C PHE A 161 26.56 -8.36 -13.35
N ALA A 162 26.87 -9.56 -12.86
CA ALA A 162 25.98 -10.69 -13.09
C ALA A 162 24.66 -10.50 -12.32
N PHE A 163 23.54 -10.92 -12.90
CA PHE A 163 22.23 -10.89 -12.23
C PHE A 163 21.62 -12.29 -12.26
N LEU A 164 21.02 -12.70 -11.15
CA LEU A 164 20.27 -13.94 -11.03
C LEU A 164 18.98 -13.68 -10.26
N ALA A 165 17.83 -14.00 -10.84
CA ALA A 165 16.53 -13.86 -10.21
C ALA A 165 16.14 -15.14 -9.46
N ALA A 166 15.36 -15.01 -8.38
CA ALA A 166 15.03 -16.07 -7.43
C ALA A 166 14.40 -17.35 -8.02
N ALA A 167 13.84 -17.26 -9.22
CA ALA A 167 13.36 -18.42 -9.96
C ALA A 167 14.50 -19.41 -10.28
N GLU A 168 15.73 -18.90 -10.32
CA GLU A 168 16.94 -19.61 -10.65
C GLU A 168 17.81 -19.70 -9.38
N LYS A 169 18.12 -20.93 -8.94
CA LYS A 169 19.06 -21.13 -7.84
C LYS A 169 20.50 -20.96 -8.37
N PRO A 170 21.41 -20.31 -7.63
CA PRO A 170 22.82 -20.34 -7.96
C PRO A 170 23.28 -21.80 -8.03
N GLN A 171 24.02 -22.17 -9.07
CA GLN A 171 24.57 -23.53 -9.17
C GLN A 171 25.62 -23.76 -8.05
N GLU A 172 25.71 -24.99 -7.54
CA GLU A 172 26.63 -25.34 -6.43
C GLU A 172 28.11 -25.02 -6.73
N ASN A 173 28.47 -24.99 -8.02
CA ASN A 173 29.81 -24.71 -8.54
C ASN A 173 30.03 -23.23 -8.94
N ASP A 174 29.17 -22.32 -8.53
CA ASP A 174 29.32 -20.92 -8.89
C ASP A 174 30.47 -20.26 -8.11
N GLU A 175 31.56 -19.93 -8.80
CA GLU A 175 32.71 -19.22 -8.23
C GLU A 175 32.40 -17.75 -7.93
N LYS A 176 31.28 -17.22 -8.44
CA LYS A 176 30.90 -15.81 -8.26
C LYS A 176 30.56 -15.50 -6.80
N ALA A 177 31.02 -14.34 -6.34
CA ALA A 177 30.60 -13.78 -5.07
C ALA A 177 29.27 -13.04 -5.29
N TRP A 178 28.19 -13.60 -4.78
CA TRP A 178 26.84 -13.05 -4.94
C TRP A 178 26.48 -12.08 -3.82
N PHE A 179 25.99 -10.91 -4.19
CA PHE A 179 25.33 -9.99 -3.27
C PHE A 179 23.83 -10.27 -3.25
N VAL A 180 23.30 -10.69 -2.11
CA VAL A 180 21.91 -11.15 -1.99
C VAL A 180 20.99 -9.97 -1.66
N VAL A 181 19.96 -9.79 -2.47
CA VAL A 181 18.87 -8.82 -2.27
C VAL A 181 17.56 -9.59 -2.17
N TYR A 182 16.60 -9.08 -1.40
CA TYR A 182 15.30 -9.72 -1.25
C TYR A 182 14.21 -8.83 -1.83
N GLY A 183 13.30 -9.43 -2.59
CA GLY A 183 12.11 -8.76 -3.13
C GLY A 183 11.02 -8.53 -2.08
N GLU A 184 9.96 -7.84 -2.49
CA GLU A 184 8.86 -7.38 -1.64
C GLU A 184 7.94 -8.52 -1.15
N ASP A 185 7.91 -9.66 -1.84
CA ASP A 185 7.05 -10.82 -1.53
C ASP A 185 7.54 -11.65 -0.34
N ARG A 186 8.10 -11.01 0.70
CA ARG A 186 8.60 -11.70 1.89
C ARG A 186 7.43 -12.21 2.75
N PRO A 187 7.41 -13.49 3.16
CA PRO A 187 6.75 -13.86 4.40
C PRO A 187 7.46 -13.17 5.58
N GLU A 188 6.71 -12.72 6.58
CA GLU A 188 7.18 -11.82 7.65
C GLU A 188 8.34 -12.34 8.53
N THR A 189 8.84 -13.56 8.28
CA THR A 189 10.02 -14.12 8.94
C THR A 189 10.86 -14.94 7.95
N PRO A 190 11.86 -14.35 7.26
CA PRO A 190 12.81 -15.17 6.52
C PRO A 190 13.70 -15.89 7.54
N ASN A 191 13.62 -17.22 7.57
CA ASN A 191 14.67 -18.03 8.17
C ASN A 191 15.92 -17.84 7.30
N VAL A 192 16.76 -16.88 7.67
CA VAL A 192 17.93 -16.44 6.89
C VAL A 192 18.84 -17.62 6.53
N LEU A 193 18.87 -18.65 7.38
CA LEU A 193 19.63 -19.89 7.19
C LEU A 193 19.09 -20.79 6.08
N GLU A 194 17.80 -20.75 5.77
CA GLU A 194 17.16 -21.61 4.76
C GLU A 194 17.48 -21.14 3.33
N TYR A 195 17.82 -19.85 3.17
CA TYR A 195 18.19 -19.23 1.89
C TYR A 195 19.69 -18.99 1.74
N MET A 196 20.48 -19.19 2.80
CA MET A 196 21.94 -19.31 2.68
C MET A 196 22.29 -20.71 2.20
N HIS A 197 22.53 -20.82 0.90
CA HIS A 197 23.12 -22.02 0.32
C HIS A 197 24.41 -22.41 1.09
N PRO A 198 24.67 -23.70 1.40
CA PRO A 198 25.82 -24.12 2.20
C PRO A 198 27.18 -23.66 1.66
N SER A 199 27.30 -23.43 0.34
CA SER A 199 28.53 -22.88 -0.27
C SER A 199 28.76 -21.38 0.01
N LEU A 200 27.75 -20.65 0.49
CA LEU A 200 27.82 -19.22 0.86
C LEU A 200 28.04 -19.01 2.37
N ALA A 201 27.82 -20.04 3.19
CA ALA A 201 28.08 -20.00 4.64
C ALA A 201 29.58 -19.90 4.98
N SER A 202 30.46 -20.37 4.09
CA SER A 202 31.92 -20.39 4.31
C SER A 202 32.63 -19.07 3.96
N LYS A 203 31.97 -18.12 3.28
CA LYS A 203 32.56 -16.83 2.89
C LYS A 203 31.99 -15.60 3.61
N THR A 204 31.04 -15.76 4.54
CA THR A 204 30.49 -14.66 5.36
C THR A 204 31.24 -14.50 6.69
N LYS A 205 32.58 -14.62 6.65
CA LYS A 205 33.46 -14.18 7.74
C LYS A 205 34.44 -13.17 7.14
N ILE A 206 34.10 -11.89 7.24
CA ILE A 206 34.95 -10.67 7.23
C ILE A 206 33.92 -9.52 7.28
N GLN A 207 33.87 -8.55 8.19
CA GLN A 207 34.42 -8.30 9.53
C GLN A 207 33.52 -7.18 10.08
N GLN A 208 33.18 -7.27 11.37
CA GLN A 208 32.64 -6.13 12.14
C GLN A 208 33.69 -5.04 12.32
#